data_AF-A0A7Y5BYY1-F1
#
_entry.id   AF-A0A7Y5BYY1-F1
#
_cell.length_a   1.000
_cell.length_b   1.000
_cell.length_c   1.000
_cell.angle_alpha   90.00
_cell.angle_beta   90.00
_cell.angle_gamma   90.00
#
_symmetry.space_group_name_H-M   'P 1'
#
loop_
_entity.id
_entity.type
_entity.pdbx_description
1 polymer ?
#
loop_
_entity_poly.entity_id
_entity_poly.type
_entity_poly.pdbx_seq_one_letter_code
_entity_poly.pdbx_strand_id
1 'polypeptide(L)'
;VVGHSTGGALSLLLSTLQQVKGVVGISALHRLPSNPLPAFLRGLPVQTQIRLFAGLSHLQPFRKKGAPHWYDWEAQKAYIAYRVFPVRAAAELWRMLVFIEPHLSAVQVPTLLIHSRDDQFITPDQAEHLYAHIGSPNKNLLWVERSGHNVPMDAERERVFAAVGAFVDQQASL
;
A
#
# COMPACT_ATOMS: atom_id res chain seq x y z
N VAL A 1 -6.67 13.41 2.78
CA VAL A 1 -7.11 11.98 2.75
C VAL A 1 -6.00 11.12 3.34
N VAL A 2 -6.32 10.11 4.13
CA VAL A 2 -5.34 9.22 4.77
C VAL A 2 -5.72 7.77 4.47
N GLY A 3 -4.76 6.94 4.09
CA GLY A 3 -5.02 5.52 3.82
C GLY A 3 -3.84 4.62 4.12
N HIS A 4 -4.15 3.39 4.54
CA HIS A 4 -3.17 2.33 4.83
C HIS A 4 -3.19 1.23 3.76
N SER A 5 -2.02 0.70 3.39
CA SER A 5 -1.88 -0.41 2.44
C SER A 5 -2.54 -0.12 1.09
N THR A 6 -3.48 -0.97 0.65
CA THR A 6 -4.33 -0.73 -0.51
C THR A 6 -5.06 0.62 -0.42
N GLY A 7 -5.51 1.01 0.78
CA GLY A 7 -6.12 2.31 1.03
C GLY A 7 -5.15 3.47 0.81
N GLY A 8 -3.85 3.29 1.02
CA GLY A 8 -2.83 4.29 0.71
C GLY A 8 -2.72 4.54 -0.80
N ALA A 9 -2.70 3.48 -1.60
CA ALA A 9 -2.69 3.59 -3.06
C ALA A 9 -3.96 4.26 -3.61
N LEU A 10 -5.12 3.88 -3.06
CA LEU A 10 -6.40 4.51 -3.38
C LEU A 10 -6.43 5.98 -2.95
N SER A 11 -5.83 6.34 -1.83
CA SER A 11 -5.73 7.73 -1.36
C SER A 11 -4.89 8.58 -2.31
N LEU A 12 -3.77 8.03 -2.79
CA LEU A 12 -2.93 8.68 -3.80
C LEU A 12 -3.71 8.91 -5.11
N LEU A 13 -4.40 7.88 -5.62
CA LEU A 13 -5.27 8.04 -6.79
C LEU A 13 -6.38 9.08 -6.52
N LEU A 14 -7.07 9.01 -5.38
CA LEU A 14 -8.14 9.94 -5.05
C LEU A 14 -7.67 11.39 -5.06
N SER A 15 -6.41 11.63 -4.64
CA SER A 15 -5.81 12.98 -4.65
C SER A 15 -5.60 13.56 -6.05
N THR A 16 -5.58 12.72 -7.10
CA THR A 16 -5.54 13.18 -8.49
C THR A 16 -6.94 13.42 -9.07
N LEU A 17 -7.96 12.82 -8.45
CA LEU A 17 -9.33 12.83 -8.94
C LEU A 17 -10.23 13.84 -8.23
N GLN A 18 -9.87 14.24 -7.01
CA GLN A 18 -10.68 15.08 -6.14
C GLN A 18 -9.87 16.23 -5.56
N GLN A 19 -10.54 17.34 -5.24
CA GLN A 19 -9.91 18.45 -4.56
C GLN A 19 -9.65 18.07 -3.09
N VAL A 20 -8.38 17.84 -2.75
CA VAL A 20 -7.94 17.54 -1.39
C VAL A 20 -6.76 18.44 -1.04
N LYS A 21 -6.66 18.88 0.22
CA LYS A 21 -5.54 19.72 0.68
C LYS A 21 -4.22 18.95 0.85
N GLY A 22 -4.28 17.63 0.97
CA GLY A 22 -3.11 16.77 1.13
C GLY A 22 -3.48 15.29 1.25
N VAL A 23 -2.48 14.43 1.09
CA VAL A 23 -2.63 12.98 1.11
C VAL A 23 -1.58 12.32 1.99
N VAL A 24 -2.01 11.31 2.77
CA VAL A 24 -1.11 10.45 3.53
C VAL A 24 -1.27 9.00 3.09
N GLY A 25 -0.16 8.36 2.70
CA GLY A 25 -0.09 6.94 2.39
C GLY A 25 0.77 6.20 3.41
N ILE A 26 0.15 5.29 4.17
CA ILE A 26 0.84 4.46 5.17
C ILE A 26 1.02 3.06 4.60
N SER A 27 2.25 2.56 4.49
CA SER A 27 2.57 1.27 3.84
C SER A 27 1.89 1.13 2.47
N ALA A 28 1.88 2.18 1.65
CA ALA A 28 1.06 2.23 0.43
C ALA A 28 1.54 1.24 -0.64
N LEU A 29 0.67 0.29 -1.03
CA LEU A 29 0.97 -0.71 -2.04
C LEU A 29 0.71 -0.17 -3.45
N HIS A 30 1.73 0.20 -4.22
CA HIS A 30 1.54 0.68 -5.60
C HIS A 30 1.82 -0.37 -6.69
N ARG A 31 2.50 -1.46 -6.35
CA ARG A 31 2.76 -2.60 -7.23
C ARG A 31 2.72 -3.90 -6.43
N LEU A 32 2.44 -5.02 -7.09
CA LEU A 32 2.57 -6.31 -6.42
C LEU A 32 4.03 -6.56 -6.00
N PRO A 33 4.29 -7.10 -4.79
CA PRO A 33 5.66 -7.43 -4.34
C PRO A 33 6.34 -8.48 -5.22
N SER A 34 5.54 -9.33 -5.88
CA SER A 34 6.03 -10.33 -6.82
C SER A 34 4.98 -10.59 -7.89
N ASN A 35 5.40 -10.80 -9.15
CA ASN A 35 4.49 -11.26 -10.19
C ASN A 35 4.07 -12.71 -9.89
N PRO A 36 2.76 -12.99 -9.71
CA PRO A 36 2.27 -14.30 -9.30
C PRO A 36 2.36 -15.36 -10.42
N LEU A 37 2.72 -14.97 -11.65
CA LEU A 37 2.83 -15.88 -12.79
C LEU A 37 4.25 -16.43 -12.99
N PRO A 38 4.35 -17.67 -13.51
CA PRO A 38 5.60 -18.24 -14.01
C PRO A 38 6.32 -17.31 -14.99
N ALA A 39 7.66 -17.33 -14.97
CA ALA A 39 8.50 -16.43 -15.76
C ALA A 39 8.18 -16.45 -17.27
N PHE A 40 7.88 -17.63 -17.83
CA PHE A 40 7.56 -17.79 -19.25
C PHE A 40 6.25 -17.10 -19.68
N LEU A 41 5.35 -16.76 -18.74
CA LEU A 41 4.11 -16.02 -19.02
C LEU A 41 4.26 -14.50 -18.88
N ARG A 42 5.41 -14.01 -18.37
CA ARG A 42 5.60 -12.58 -18.07
C ARG A 42 5.73 -11.69 -19.30
N GLY A 43 5.98 -12.27 -20.48
CA GLY A 43 6.00 -11.56 -21.76
C GLY A 43 4.61 -11.27 -22.36
N LEU A 44 3.54 -11.84 -21.79
CA LEU A 44 2.17 -11.58 -22.24
C LEU A 44 1.70 -10.18 -21.83
N PRO A 45 0.72 -9.58 -22.52
CA PRO A 45 0.08 -8.35 -22.06
C PRO A 45 -0.41 -8.47 -20.62
N VAL A 46 -0.19 -7.43 -19.80
CA VAL A 46 -0.53 -7.46 -18.36
C VAL A 46 -2.00 -7.80 -18.11
N GLN A 47 -2.90 -7.38 -18.99
CA GLN A 47 -4.32 -7.72 -18.89
C GLN A 47 -4.58 -9.22 -19.11
N THR A 48 -3.83 -9.87 -20.00
CA THR A 48 -3.88 -11.32 -20.20
C THR A 48 -3.34 -12.04 -18.98
N GLN A 49 -2.22 -11.57 -18.43
CA GLN A 49 -1.65 -12.10 -17.19
C GLN A 49 -2.67 -12.08 -16.02
N ILE A 50 -3.33 -10.95 -15.81
CA ILE A 50 -4.38 -10.80 -14.78
C ILE A 50 -5.53 -11.78 -15.02
N ARG A 51 -5.99 -11.97 -16.27
CA ARG A 51 -7.06 -12.92 -16.60
C ARG A 51 -6.68 -14.37 -16.31
N LEU A 52 -5.44 -14.76 -16.64
CA LEU A 52 -4.94 -16.10 -16.34
C LEU A 52 -4.86 -16.34 -14.83
N PHE A 53 -4.34 -15.36 -14.09
CA PHE A 53 -4.29 -15.43 -12.63
C PHE A 53 -5.68 -15.46 -11.99
N ALA A 54 -6.63 -14.70 -12.53
CA ALA A 54 -8.03 -14.76 -12.12
C ALA A 54 -8.65 -16.15 -12.43
N GLY A 55 -8.31 -16.76 -13.56
CA GLY A 55 -8.74 -18.11 -13.92
C GLY A 55 -8.23 -19.18 -12.96
N LEU A 56 -7.01 -19.02 -12.42
CA LEU A 56 -6.44 -19.92 -11.40
C LEU A 56 -7.31 -19.99 -10.14
N SER A 57 -8.11 -18.96 -9.84
CA SER A 57 -9.01 -18.97 -8.69
C SER A 57 -10.08 -20.08 -8.74
N HIS A 58 -10.37 -20.65 -9.92
CA HIS A 58 -11.26 -21.81 -10.03
C HIS A 58 -10.61 -23.11 -9.52
N LEU A 59 -9.28 -23.21 -9.56
CA LEU A 59 -8.53 -24.37 -9.07
C LEU A 59 -8.03 -24.16 -7.64
N GLN A 60 -7.60 -22.94 -7.34
CA GLN A 60 -7.08 -22.55 -6.03
C GLN A 60 -7.75 -21.24 -5.60
N PRO A 61 -8.98 -21.29 -5.03
CA PRO A 61 -9.73 -20.08 -4.69
C PRO A 61 -9.11 -19.29 -3.53
N PHE A 62 -8.39 -19.96 -2.62
CA PHE A 62 -7.86 -19.37 -1.40
C PHE A 62 -6.39 -19.73 -1.18
N ARG A 63 -5.62 -18.76 -0.66
CA ARG A 63 -4.29 -18.98 -0.09
C ARG A 63 -4.31 -18.65 1.39
N LYS A 64 -3.69 -19.47 2.23
CA LYS A 64 -3.52 -19.14 3.66
C LYS A 64 -2.67 -17.88 3.79
N LYS A 65 -3.05 -16.98 4.69
CA LYS A 65 -2.17 -15.86 5.04
C LYS A 65 -1.02 -16.38 5.90
N GLY A 66 0.19 -15.85 5.67
CA GLY A 66 1.29 -16.04 6.59
C GLY A 66 1.03 -15.31 7.91
N ALA A 67 1.84 -15.61 8.92
CA ALA A 67 1.83 -14.86 10.17
C ALA A 67 2.36 -13.44 9.89
N PRO A 68 1.57 -12.39 10.08
CA PRO A 68 2.10 -11.03 10.02
C PRO A 68 3.18 -10.83 11.09
N HIS A 69 4.22 -10.05 10.74
CA HIS A 69 5.22 -9.59 11.71
C HIS A 69 4.62 -8.47 12.57
N TRP A 70 4.84 -8.53 13.88
CA TRP A 70 4.34 -7.56 14.87
C TRP A 70 5.39 -7.34 15.95
N TYR A 71 5.46 -6.12 16.46
CA TYR A 71 6.21 -5.77 17.66
C TYR A 71 5.29 -5.61 18.87
N ASP A 72 4.06 -5.14 18.68
CA ASP A 72 3.00 -5.09 19.68
C ASP A 72 2.12 -6.36 19.63
N TRP A 73 2.39 -7.28 20.55
CA TRP A 73 1.68 -8.56 20.64
C TRP A 73 0.26 -8.42 21.20
N GLU A 74 -0.03 -7.38 21.97
CA GLU A 74 -1.41 -7.14 22.44
C GLU A 74 -2.26 -6.62 21.28
N ALA A 75 -1.72 -5.69 20.49
CA ALA A 75 -2.37 -5.23 19.26
C ALA A 75 -2.59 -6.38 18.27
N GLN A 76 -1.63 -7.30 18.14
CA GLN A 76 -1.77 -8.50 17.32
C GLN A 76 -2.98 -9.34 17.72
N LYS A 77 -3.26 -9.52 19.02
CA LYS A 77 -4.42 -10.28 19.49
C LYS A 77 -5.74 -9.62 19.14
N ALA A 78 -5.78 -8.29 19.15
CA ALA A 78 -6.94 -7.51 18.76
C ALA A 78 -7.11 -7.37 17.24
N TYR A 79 -6.12 -7.78 16.44
CA TYR A 79 -6.12 -7.61 14.99
C TYR A 79 -7.13 -8.54 14.30
N ILE A 80 -8.13 -7.92 13.66
CA ILE A 80 -9.18 -8.63 12.92
C ILE A 80 -8.84 -8.62 11.43
N ALA A 81 -8.63 -9.82 10.86
CA ALA A 81 -8.43 -9.98 9.43
C ALA A 81 -8.93 -11.34 8.93
N TYR A 82 -9.24 -11.41 7.64
CA TYR A 82 -9.48 -12.70 6.97
C TYR A 82 -8.28 -13.62 7.12
N ARG A 83 -8.53 -14.91 7.40
CA ARG A 83 -7.51 -15.96 7.53
C ARG A 83 -6.87 -16.37 6.20
N VAL A 84 -7.49 -15.98 5.08
CA VAL A 84 -7.05 -16.33 3.72
C VAL A 84 -6.98 -15.10 2.83
N PHE A 85 -6.19 -15.19 1.77
CA PHE A 85 -6.24 -14.34 0.60
C PHE A 85 -7.06 -15.03 -0.50
N PRO A 86 -8.24 -14.51 -0.88
CA PRO A 86 -8.95 -14.99 -2.05
C PRO A 86 -8.16 -14.66 -3.32
N VAL A 87 -7.84 -15.67 -4.14
CA VAL A 87 -7.03 -15.49 -5.36
C VAL A 87 -7.73 -14.58 -6.35
N ARG A 88 -9.08 -14.68 -6.43
CA ARG A 88 -9.86 -13.76 -7.27
C ARG A 88 -9.71 -12.31 -6.84
N ALA A 89 -9.77 -12.03 -5.53
CA ALA A 89 -9.58 -10.68 -5.00
C ALA A 89 -8.14 -10.17 -5.24
N ALA A 90 -7.14 -11.04 -5.16
CA ALA A 90 -5.76 -10.68 -5.49
C ALA A 90 -5.60 -10.30 -6.98
N ALA A 91 -6.35 -10.91 -7.88
CA ALA A 91 -6.37 -10.52 -9.30
C ALA A 91 -7.00 -9.14 -9.52
N GLU A 92 -8.09 -8.82 -8.80
CA GLU A 92 -8.68 -7.48 -8.85
C GLU A 92 -7.77 -6.42 -8.22
N LEU A 93 -7.06 -6.76 -7.14
CA LEU A 93 -6.00 -5.92 -6.57
C LEU A 93 -4.92 -5.64 -7.61
N TRP A 94 -4.41 -6.66 -8.30
CA TRP A 94 -3.40 -6.47 -9.35
C TRP A 94 -3.92 -5.53 -10.45
N ARG A 95 -5.15 -5.75 -10.91
CA ARG A 95 -5.79 -4.89 -11.90
C ARG A 95 -5.86 -3.43 -11.45
N MET A 96 -6.24 -3.20 -10.19
CA MET A 96 -6.31 -1.87 -9.59
C MET A 96 -4.92 -1.21 -9.55
N LEU A 97 -3.88 -1.93 -9.15
CA LEU A 97 -2.52 -1.40 -9.06
C LEU A 97 -1.98 -1.00 -10.44
N VAL A 98 -2.19 -1.84 -11.46
CA VAL A 98 -1.81 -1.53 -12.86
C VAL A 98 -2.51 -0.26 -13.37
N PHE A 99 -3.75 -0.01 -12.93
CA PHE A 99 -4.47 1.21 -13.27
C PHE A 99 -3.93 2.44 -12.51
N ILE A 100 -3.63 2.31 -11.21
CA ILE A 100 -3.17 3.41 -10.36
C ILE A 100 -1.76 3.87 -10.74
N GLU A 101 -0.86 2.93 -11.00
CA GLU A 101 0.57 3.19 -11.20
C GLU A 101 0.89 4.36 -12.15
N PRO A 102 0.35 4.43 -13.39
CA PRO A 102 0.63 5.54 -14.30
C PRO A 102 0.07 6.89 -13.84
N HIS A 103 -0.85 6.91 -12.87
CA HIS A 103 -1.44 8.14 -12.34
C HIS A 103 -0.68 8.72 -11.14
N LEU A 104 0.30 8.00 -10.58
CA LEU A 104 1.05 8.47 -9.40
C LEU A 104 1.87 9.73 -9.69
N SER A 105 2.35 9.91 -10.93
CA SER A 105 3.02 11.13 -11.37
C SER A 105 2.09 12.35 -11.48
N ALA A 106 0.77 12.14 -11.46
CA ALA A 106 -0.22 13.21 -11.47
C ALA A 106 -0.62 13.69 -10.06
N VAL A 107 -0.10 13.07 -9.00
CA VAL A 107 -0.29 13.57 -7.63
C VAL A 107 0.45 14.89 -7.48
N GLN A 108 -0.27 15.99 -7.22
CA GLN A 108 0.32 17.34 -7.09
C GLN A 108 0.17 17.95 -5.69
N VAL A 109 -0.64 17.33 -4.83
CA VAL A 109 -0.91 17.83 -3.47
C VAL A 109 0.22 17.47 -2.51
N PRO A 110 0.39 18.21 -1.40
CA PRO A 110 1.28 17.82 -0.31
C PRO A 110 1.06 16.36 0.09
N THR A 111 2.16 15.60 0.18
CA THR A 111 2.11 14.14 0.34
C THR A 111 3.01 13.69 1.49
N LEU A 112 2.47 12.94 2.44
CA LEU A 112 3.24 12.23 3.44
C LEU A 112 3.15 10.73 3.18
N LEU A 113 4.29 10.09 2.94
CA LEU A 113 4.40 8.64 2.95
C LEU A 113 4.97 8.20 4.30
N ILE A 114 4.41 7.15 4.89
CA ILE A 114 4.92 6.54 6.12
C ILE A 114 5.12 5.06 5.84
N HIS A 115 6.33 4.54 6.08
CA HIS A 115 6.66 3.15 5.78
C HIS A 115 7.53 2.52 6.86
N SER A 116 7.33 1.23 7.13
CA SER A 116 8.20 0.49 8.04
C SER A 116 9.39 -0.15 7.34
N ARG A 117 10.58 -0.02 7.92
CA ARG A 117 11.78 -0.75 7.49
C ARG A 117 11.61 -2.27 7.61
N ASP A 118 10.73 -2.73 8.51
CA ASP A 118 10.47 -4.15 8.76
C ASP A 118 9.18 -4.66 8.10
N ASP A 119 8.63 -3.92 7.15
CA ASP A 119 7.49 -4.38 6.36
C ASP A 119 7.92 -5.53 5.44
N GLN A 120 7.47 -6.74 5.77
CA GLN A 120 7.75 -7.97 5.00
C GLN A 120 6.81 -8.15 3.79
N PHE A 121 5.75 -7.35 3.68
CA PHE A 121 4.81 -7.40 2.57
C PHE A 121 5.19 -6.40 1.48
N ILE A 122 5.60 -5.20 1.86
CA ILE A 122 6.05 -4.15 0.95
C ILE A 122 7.45 -3.74 1.36
N THR A 123 8.41 -4.06 0.52
CA THR A 123 9.81 -3.87 0.86
C THR A 123 10.19 -2.39 0.87
N PRO A 124 11.24 -1.99 1.61
CA PRO A 124 11.70 -0.60 1.64
C PRO A 124 12.00 -0.01 0.25
N ASP A 125 12.56 -0.80 -0.66
CA ASP A 125 12.83 -0.37 -2.05
C ASP A 125 11.53 -0.05 -2.81
N GLN A 126 10.42 -0.73 -2.53
CA GLN A 126 9.13 -0.39 -3.10
C GLN A 126 8.62 0.95 -2.57
N ALA A 127 8.80 1.24 -1.28
CA ALA A 127 8.42 2.53 -0.70
C ALA A 127 9.26 3.69 -1.27
N GLU A 128 10.58 3.48 -1.42
CA GLU A 128 11.49 4.43 -2.05
C GLU A 128 11.13 4.66 -3.52
N HIS A 129 10.80 3.58 -4.25
CA HIS A 129 10.32 3.67 -5.61
C HIS A 129 9.03 4.50 -5.69
N LEU A 130 8.05 4.24 -4.81
CA LEU A 130 6.81 5.00 -4.77
C LEU A 130 7.10 6.48 -4.52
N TYR A 131 7.91 6.80 -3.53
CA TYR A 131 8.33 8.16 -3.22
C TYR A 131 8.95 8.86 -4.43
N ALA A 132 9.86 8.18 -5.15
CA ALA A 132 10.49 8.73 -6.34
C ALA A 132 9.49 9.04 -7.48
N HIS A 133 8.45 8.23 -7.64
CA HIS A 133 7.51 8.30 -8.78
C HIS A 133 6.24 9.13 -8.54
N ILE A 134 5.95 9.50 -7.28
CA ILE A 134 4.87 10.45 -6.98
C ILE A 134 5.23 11.85 -7.51
N GLY A 135 4.29 12.48 -8.21
CA GLY A 135 4.50 13.79 -8.86
C GLY A 135 4.62 14.99 -7.92
N SER A 136 4.29 14.81 -6.64
CA SER A 136 4.14 15.94 -5.73
C SER A 136 5.47 16.66 -5.51
N PRO A 137 5.51 18.00 -5.66
CA PRO A 137 6.70 18.78 -5.36
C PRO A 137 6.96 18.91 -3.84
N ASN A 138 5.92 18.71 -3.01
CA ASN A 138 6.02 18.70 -1.56
C ASN A 138 5.66 17.31 -1.04
N LYS A 139 6.68 16.44 -0.96
CA LYS A 139 6.53 15.07 -0.47
C LYS A 139 7.59 14.73 0.57
N ASN A 140 7.20 13.94 1.56
CA ASN A 140 8.10 13.39 2.58
C ASN A 140 7.88 11.88 2.70
N LEU A 141 8.95 11.14 3.01
CA LEU A 141 8.92 9.72 3.35
C LEU A 141 9.46 9.55 4.78
N LEU A 142 8.54 9.25 5.70
CA LEU A 142 8.85 8.94 7.09
C LEU A 142 9.06 7.44 7.26
N TRP A 143 10.23 7.07 7.77
CA TRP A 143 10.54 5.70 8.17
C TRP A 143 10.18 5.43 9.63
N VAL A 144 9.64 4.23 9.86
CA VAL A 144 9.50 3.61 11.19
C VAL A 144 10.28 2.29 11.20
N GLU A 145 10.77 1.84 12.35
CA GLU A 145 11.74 0.74 12.51
C GLU A 145 11.28 -0.34 13.49
N ARG A 146 10.13 -0.17 14.15
CA ARG A 146 9.56 -1.15 15.08
C ARG A 146 8.09 -1.39 14.77
N SER A 147 7.80 -1.71 13.51
CA SER A 147 6.45 -2.04 13.05
C SER A 147 6.48 -3.04 11.90
N GLY A 148 5.55 -3.98 11.84
CA GLY A 148 5.29 -4.74 10.62
C GLY A 148 4.49 -3.93 9.60
N HIS A 149 3.79 -4.64 8.71
CA HIS A 149 2.96 -4.01 7.68
C HIS A 149 1.78 -3.20 8.25
N ASN A 150 1.22 -3.60 9.39
CA ASN A 150 0.08 -2.94 10.02
C ASN A 150 0.52 -1.80 10.95
N VAL A 151 1.35 -0.89 10.43
CA VAL A 151 1.97 0.21 11.17
C VAL A 151 1.01 0.98 12.09
N PRO A 152 -0.24 1.33 11.70
CA PRO A 152 -1.15 2.07 12.58
C PRO A 152 -1.60 1.34 13.84
N MET A 153 -1.37 0.02 13.91
CA MET A 153 -1.73 -0.82 15.07
C MET A 153 -0.50 -1.29 15.84
N ASP A 154 0.71 -1.14 15.30
CA ASP A 154 1.92 -1.74 15.86
C ASP A 154 2.62 -0.81 16.87
N ALA A 155 3.84 -1.17 17.30
CA ALA A 155 4.53 -0.51 18.40
C ALA A 155 4.87 0.97 18.18
N GLU A 156 5.01 1.44 16.92
CA GLU A 156 5.24 2.86 16.61
C GLU A 156 3.97 3.62 16.17
N ARG A 157 2.77 3.10 16.44
CA ARG A 157 1.50 3.77 16.09
C ARG A 157 1.42 5.23 16.58
N GLU A 158 1.93 5.55 17.76
CA GLU A 158 1.87 6.91 18.31
C GLU A 158 2.73 7.89 17.50
N ARG A 159 3.89 7.43 17.01
CA ARG A 159 4.74 8.21 16.11
C ARG A 159 4.04 8.47 14.78
N VAL A 160 3.33 7.47 14.27
CA VAL A 160 2.53 7.57 13.04
C VAL A 160 1.38 8.55 13.24
N PHE A 161 0.63 8.45 14.35
CA PHE A 161 -0.47 9.36 14.65
C PHE A 161 0.00 10.80 14.84
N ALA A 162 1.11 11.02 15.55
CA ALA A 162 1.70 12.35 15.70
C ALA A 162 2.13 12.94 14.35
N ALA A 163 2.78 12.16 13.48
CA ALA A 163 3.19 12.62 12.15
C ALA A 163 1.99 12.94 11.24
N VAL A 164 0.94 12.10 11.28
CA VAL A 164 -0.31 12.34 10.55
C VAL A 164 -1.00 13.61 11.07
N GLY A 165 -1.11 13.77 12.40
CA GLY A 165 -1.71 14.95 13.02
C GLY A 165 -1.01 16.24 12.63
N ALA A 166 0.32 16.28 12.79
CA ALA A 166 1.13 17.45 12.40
C ALA A 166 0.99 17.79 10.92
N PHE A 167 0.95 16.78 10.05
CA PHE A 167 0.72 16.98 8.61
C PHE A 167 -0.68 17.57 8.36
N VAL A 168 -1.71 17.04 9.02
CA VAL A 168 -3.09 17.54 8.87
C VAL A 168 -3.21 18.99 9.34
N ASP A 169 -2.64 19.34 10.50
CA ASP A 169 -2.66 20.71 11.02
C ASP A 169 -1.97 21.70 10.09
N GLN A 170 -0.83 21.29 9.50
CA GLN A 170 -0.12 22.08 8.50
C GLN A 170 -0.98 22.34 7.25
N GLN A 171 -1.69 21.33 6.75
CA GLN A 171 -2.54 21.48 5.56
C GLN A 171 -3.88 22.18 5.85
N ALA A 172 -4.37 22.12 7.10
CA ALA A 172 -5.58 22.83 7.50
C ALA A 172 -5.37 24.35 7.57
N SER A 173 -4.16 24.78 7.91
CA SER A 173 -3.77 26.18 8.11
C SER A 173 -3.46 26.93 6.80
N LEU A 174 -3.46 26.24 5.66
CA LEU A 174 -3.26 26.77 4.30
C LEU A 174 -4.60 26.89 3.56
#